data_AF-A0A538HIM8-F1
#
_entry.id   AF-A0A538HIM8-F1
#
_cell.length_a   1.000
_cell.length_b   1.000
_cell.length_c   1.000
_cell.angle_alpha   90.00
_cell.angle_beta   90.00
_cell.angle_gamma   90.00
#
_symmetry.space_group_name_H-M   'P 1'
#
loop_
_entity.id
_entity.type
_entity.pdbx_description
1 polymer ?
#
loop_
_entity_poly.entity_id
_entity_poly.type
_entity_poly.pdbx_seq_one_letter_code
_entity_poly.pdbx_strand_id
1 'polypeptide(L)' 'MRVLVTGGAGFISSNFIRHLLRATPYEVVSLDALTYAGNL' A
#
# COMPACT_ATOMS: atom_id res chain seq x y z
N MET A 1 -0.77 9.32 -12.44
CA MET A 1 -0.37 9.92 -11.14
C MET A 1 0.42 8.88 -10.36
N ARG A 2 1.42 9.30 -9.58
CA ARG A 2 2.22 8.41 -8.73
C ARG A 2 1.83 8.61 -7.27
N VAL A 3 1.59 7.53 -6.55
CA VAL A 3 1.15 7.54 -5.15
C VAL A 3 2.16 6.77 -4.31
N LEU A 4 2.74 7.44 -3.31
CA LEU A 4 3.54 6.80 -2.27
C LEU A 4 2.63 6.48 -1.08
N VAL A 5 2.60 5.22 -0.67
CA VAL A 5 1.87 4.76 0.51
C VAL A 5 2.88 4.27 1.54
N THR A 6 2.92 4.91 2.71
CA THR A 6 3.74 4.49 3.85
C THR A 6 2.96 3.54 4.75
N GLY A 7 3.63 2.54 5.34
CA GLY A 7 2.98 1.53 6.16
C GLY A 7 2.09 0.59 5.34
N GLY A 8 2.48 0.28 4.09
CA GLY A 8 1.67 -0.46 3.11
C GLY A 8 1.28 -1.91 3.47
N ALA A 9 1.95 -2.53 4.43
CA ALA A 9 1.61 -3.85 4.95
C ALA A 9 0.50 -3.83 6.01
N GLY A 10 0.07 -2.64 6.46
CA GLY A 10 -1.04 -2.48 7.39
C GLY A 10 -2.40 -2.93 6.83
N PHE A 11 -3.36 -3.16 7.72
CA PHE A 11 -4.72 -3.60 7.34
C PHE A 11 -5.41 -2.62 6.37
N ILE A 12 -5.37 -1.33 6.67
CA ILE A 12 -6.05 -0.30 5.87
C ILE A 12 -5.29 -0.06 4.56
N SER A 13 -3.98 0.16 4.65
CA SER A 13 -3.14 0.51 3.51
C SER A 13 -3.07 -0.60 2.47
N SER A 14 -2.99 -1.87 2.87
CA SER A 14 -3.01 -3.00 1.93
C SER A 14 -4.33 -3.10 1.15
N ASN A 15 -5.47 -2.83 1.81
CA ASN A 15 -6.77 -2.77 1.13
C ASN A 15 -6.90 -1.53 0.23
N PHE A 16 -6.41 -0.39 0.68
CA PHE A 16 -6.38 0.85 -0.09
C PHE A 16 -5.54 0.71 -1.37
N ILE A 17 -4.33 0.14 -1.28
CA ILE A 17 -3.46 -0.12 -2.43
C ILE A 17 -4.19 -1.02 -3.44
N ARG A 18 -4.80 -2.12 -2.98
CA ARG A 18 -5.58 -3.02 -3.85
C ARG A 18 -6.77 -2.31 -4.50
N HIS A 19 -7.44 -1.42 -3.78
CA HIS A 19 -8.54 -0.64 -4.33
C HIS A 19 -8.04 0.34 -5.41
N LEU A 20 -6.97 1.10 -5.13
CA LEU A 20 -6.38 2.03 -6.09
C LEU A 20 -5.93 1.35 -7.38
N LEU A 21 -5.23 0.22 -7.27
CA LEU A 21 -4.75 -0.54 -8.42
C LEU A 21 -5.90 -1.08 -9.29
N ARG A 22 -7.09 -1.32 -8.71
CA ARG A 22 -8.28 -1.75 -9.47
C ARG A 22 -9.09 -0.59 -10.04
N ALA A 23 -9.16 0.53 -9.31
CA ALA A 23 -10.05 1.63 -9.63
C ALA A 23 -9.40 2.72 -10.49
N THR A 24 -8.07 2.73 -10.60
CA THR A 24 -7.32 3.83 -11.23
C THR A 24 -6.11 3.32 -12.01
N PRO A 25 -5.62 4.05 -13.03
CA PRO A 25 -4.36 3.75 -13.70
C PRO A 25 -3.15 4.30 -12.92
N TYR A 26 -3.25 4.43 -11.60
CA TYR A 26 -2.19 5.03 -10.79
C TYR A 26 -1.07 4.04 -10.54
N GLU A 27 0.15 4.56 -10.53
CA GLU A 27 1.34 3.81 -10.16
C GLU A 27 1.54 3.99 -8.65
N VAL A 28 1.63 2.89 -7.91
CA VAL A 28 1.68 2.90 -6.45
C VAL A 28 3.02 2.34 -5.98
N VAL A 29 3.70 3.09 -5.13
CA VAL A 29 4.90 2.63 -4.40
C VAL A 29 4.52 2.44 -2.95
N SER A 30 4.71 1.23 -2.43
CA SER A 30 4.48 0.91 -1.02
C SER A 30 5.80 0.89 -0.26
N LEU A 31 5.94 1.74 0.75
CA LEU A 31 7.08 1.76 1.67
C LEU A 31 6.62 1.29 3.05
N ASP A 32 7.26 0.26 3.60
CA ASP A 32 6.96 -0.25 4.93
C ASP A 32 8.24 -0.68 5.65
N ALA A 33 8.28 -0.47 6.96
CA ALA A 33 9.37 -0.89 7.84
C ALA A 33 9.13 -2.29 8.46
N LEU A 34 7.94 -2.86 8.25
CA LEU A 34 7.52 -4.18 8.70
C LEU A 34 7.60 -4.40 10.23
N THR A 35 7.56 -3.32 11.01
CA THR A 35 7.58 -3.40 12.49
C THR A 35 6.22 -3.71 13.11
N TYR A 36 5.13 -3.51 12.37
CA TYR A 36 3.76 -3.85 12.78
C TYR A 36 3.29 -5.20 12.19
N ALA A 37 3.40 -5.37 10.86
CA ALA A 37 2.98 -6.56 10.13
C ALA A 37 4.18 -7.38 9.63
N GLY A 38 5.12 -7.69 10.52
CA GLY A 38 6.44 -8.25 10.17
C GLY A 38 6.49 -9.73 9.77
N ASN A 39 5.36 -10.43 9.74
CA ASN A 39 5.26 -11.81 9.28
C ASN A 39 4.36 -11.87 8.04
N LEU A 40 4.91 -11.47 6.89
CA LEU A 40 4.21 -11.34 5.62
C LEU A 40 4.46 -12.54 4.71
#